data_AF-A0A1Q9V4T2-F1
#
_entry.id   AF-A0A1Q9V4T2-F1
#
_cell.length_a   1.000
_cell.length_b   1.000
_cell.length_c   1.000
_cell.angle_alpha   90.00
_cell.angle_beta   90.00
_cell.angle_gamma   90.00
#
_symmetry.space_group_name_H-M   'P 1'
#
loop_
_entity.id
_entity.type
_entity.pdbx_description
1 polymer ?
#
loop_
_entity_poly.entity_id
_entity_poly.type
_entity_poly.pdbx_seq_one_letter_code
_entity_poly.pdbx_strand_id
1 'polypeptide(L)'
;MTRTKRDFGTIRRRSGGRYQAFYMGPDQDFHRAPSTFQTRADAEAWLAHERRLIQEDTWSPTRSRRAKVARTAEAFGPYAGAWLSQRDVKPRTRALYQRLLERFLLPEFEQVALRDITPAVVRGWHAGLDPHRPTQRAHAYALLRSILATAVADEILAANPCRVRAPGPPPGPAGSNQPPWTSSPSSWRTCPTGTRPWSCSVPGAGCGSGRWPSWAAPTWT
;
A
#
# COMPACT_ATOMS: atom_id res chain seq x y z
N MET A 1 -60.20 3.00 -15.93
CA MET A 1 -59.28 3.78 -15.08
C MET A 1 -57.94 3.06 -15.03
N THR A 2 -56.94 3.56 -15.74
CA THR A 2 -55.59 2.98 -15.74
C THR A 2 -55.00 3.08 -14.35
N ARG A 3 -54.77 1.93 -13.69
CA ARG A 3 -54.13 1.82 -12.38
C ARG A 3 -52.74 2.47 -12.49
N THR A 4 -52.59 3.67 -11.94
CA THR A 4 -51.31 4.38 -11.86
C THR A 4 -50.27 3.41 -11.31
N LYS A 5 -49.22 3.15 -12.10
CA LYS A 5 -48.13 2.24 -11.71
C LYS A 5 -47.64 2.67 -10.33
N ARG A 6 -47.47 1.70 -9.43
CA ARG A 6 -46.84 1.96 -8.13
C ARG A 6 -45.45 2.52 -8.40
N ASP A 7 -45.24 3.79 -8.11
CA ASP A 7 -43.94 4.41 -8.23
C ASP A 7 -42.97 3.70 -7.28
N PHE A 8 -41.72 3.55 -7.73
CA PHE A 8 -40.64 2.85 -7.02
C PHE A 8 -40.28 3.52 -5.67
N GLY A 9 -40.85 4.68 -5.37
CA GLY A 9 -40.68 5.38 -4.11
C GLY A 9 -41.79 6.37 -3.83
N THR A 10 -41.68 7.06 -2.70
CA THR A 10 -42.60 8.07 -2.22
C THR A 10 -41.98 9.46 -2.40
N ILE A 11 -42.71 10.37 -3.05
CA ILE A 11 -42.33 11.78 -3.17
C ILE A 11 -43.25 12.62 -2.29
N ARG A 12 -42.65 13.36 -1.34
CA ARG A 12 -43.35 14.26 -0.43
C ARG A 12 -43.00 15.70 -0.73
N ARG A 13 -43.99 16.56 -0.84
CA ARG A 13 -43.81 18.03 -0.89
C ARG A 13 -43.62 18.58 0.54
N ARG A 14 -42.61 19.42 0.74
CA ARG A 14 -42.33 20.14 2.00
C ARG A 14 -43.02 21.51 2.00
N SER A 15 -43.14 22.14 3.16
CA SER A 15 -43.78 23.45 3.36
C SER A 15 -43.15 24.58 2.55
N GLY A 16 -41.89 24.44 2.11
CA GLY A 16 -41.18 25.40 1.26
C GLY A 16 -41.28 25.13 -0.25
N GLY A 17 -42.29 24.38 -0.72
CA GLY A 17 -42.45 24.06 -2.16
C GLY A 17 -41.46 23.03 -2.72
N ARG A 18 -40.43 22.67 -1.95
CA ARG A 18 -39.43 21.66 -2.33
C ARG A 18 -39.97 20.24 -2.22
N TYR A 19 -39.41 19.34 -3.02
CA TYR A 19 -39.77 17.94 -3.08
C TYR A 19 -38.71 17.08 -2.38
N GLN A 20 -39.13 16.06 -1.65
CA GLN A 20 -38.25 15.09 -1.01
C GLN A 20 -38.67 13.70 -1.44
N ALA A 21 -37.72 12.90 -1.92
CA ALA A 21 -37.97 11.52 -2.34
C ALA A 21 -37.42 10.51 -1.32
N PHE A 22 -38.11 9.39 -1.21
CA PHE A 22 -37.77 8.26 -0.35
C PHE A 22 -38.06 6.95 -1.09
N TYR A 23 -37.22 5.93 -0.93
CA TYR A 23 -37.52 4.58 -1.46
C TYR A 23 -37.17 3.52 -0.41
N MET A 24 -37.73 2.32 -0.57
CA MET A 24 -37.30 1.16 0.19
C MET A 24 -36.22 0.42 -0.59
N GLY A 25 -35.05 0.26 0.02
CA GLY A 25 -33.96 -0.52 -0.55
C GLY A 25 -34.21 -2.04 -0.43
N PRO A 26 -33.42 -2.87 -1.11
CA PRO A 26 -33.43 -4.33 -0.92
C PRO A 26 -33.14 -4.75 0.54
N ASP A 27 -32.47 -3.88 1.31
CA ASP A 27 -32.19 -4.05 2.74
C ASP A 27 -33.43 -3.92 3.65
N GLN A 28 -34.63 -3.72 3.07
CA GLN A 28 -35.89 -3.39 3.77
C GLN A 28 -35.87 -2.06 4.54
N ASP A 29 -34.80 -1.27 4.40
CA ASP A 29 -34.66 0.05 5.02
C ASP A 29 -35.14 1.20 4.12
N PHE A 30 -35.61 2.28 4.75
CA PHE A 30 -36.03 3.49 4.08
C PHE A 30 -34.86 4.43 3.79
N HIS A 31 -34.52 4.62 2.52
CA HIS A 31 -33.48 5.53 2.08
C HIS A 31 -34.06 6.86 1.62
N ARG A 32 -33.55 7.95 2.20
CA ARG A 32 -33.98 9.32 1.91
C ARG A 32 -33.04 9.96 0.90
N ALA A 33 -33.60 10.78 0.01
CA ALA A 33 -32.79 11.60 -0.87
C ALA A 33 -31.83 12.49 -0.07
N PRO A 34 -30.57 12.63 -0.52
CA PRO A 34 -29.54 13.39 0.19
C PRO A 34 -29.85 14.89 0.24
N SER A 35 -30.54 15.40 -0.78
CA SER A 35 -30.97 16.80 -0.86
C SER A 35 -32.46 16.88 -1.20
N THR A 36 -33.03 18.08 -1.07
CA THR A 36 -34.40 18.36 -1.49
C THR A 36 -34.39 18.95 -2.90
N PHE A 37 -35.33 18.50 -3.74
CA PHE A 37 -35.44 18.86 -5.14
C PHE A 37 -36.35 20.08 -5.35
N GLN A 38 -36.15 20.80 -6.45
CA GLN A 38 -36.97 21.96 -6.82
C GLN A 38 -38.26 21.51 -7.51
N THR A 39 -38.17 20.52 -8.40
CA THR A 39 -39.32 19.99 -9.13
C THR A 39 -39.63 18.56 -8.72
N ARG A 40 -40.87 18.13 -8.97
CA ARG A 40 -41.26 16.73 -8.82
C ARG A 40 -40.53 15.82 -9.81
N ALA A 41 -40.29 16.31 -11.03
CA ALA A 41 -39.59 15.56 -12.08
C ALA A 41 -38.15 15.22 -11.68
N ASP A 42 -37.43 16.15 -11.04
CA ASP A 42 -36.08 15.87 -10.51
C ASP A 42 -36.09 14.77 -9.44
N ALA A 43 -37.12 14.77 -8.60
CA ALA A 43 -37.30 13.74 -7.56
C ALA A 43 -37.60 12.37 -8.17
N GLU A 44 -38.41 12.32 -9.24
CA GLU A 44 -38.69 11.10 -10.02
C GLU A 44 -37.44 10.59 -10.73
N ALA A 45 -36.65 11.48 -11.34
CA ALA A 45 -35.38 11.14 -12.00
C ALA A 45 -34.37 10.53 -11.01
N TRP A 46 -34.28 11.08 -9.80
CA TRP A 46 -33.43 10.51 -8.75
C TRP A 46 -33.89 9.10 -8.32
N LEU A 47 -35.21 8.88 -8.16
CA LEU A 47 -35.76 7.55 -7.85
C LEU A 47 -35.49 6.54 -8.97
N ALA A 48 -35.61 6.96 -10.23
CA ALA A 48 -35.28 6.12 -11.38
C ALA A 48 -33.79 5.76 -11.43
N HIS A 49 -32.91 6.69 -11.06
CA HIS A 49 -31.46 6.43 -10.96
C HIS A 49 -31.14 5.40 -9.87
N GLU A 50 -31.70 5.54 -8.67
CA GLU A 50 -31.49 4.55 -7.60
C GLU A 50 -32.11 3.18 -7.95
N ARG A 51 -33.24 3.16 -8.67
CA ARG A 51 -33.81 1.91 -9.21
C ARG A 51 -32.85 1.20 -10.15
N ARG A 52 -32.19 1.95 -11.05
CA ARG A 52 -31.20 1.40 -11.98
C ARG A 52 -30.02 0.81 -11.23
N LEU A 53 -29.51 1.51 -10.22
CA LEU A 53 -28.41 1.02 -9.37
C LEU A 53 -28.77 -0.29 -8.67
N ILE A 54 -30.03 -0.44 -8.22
CA ILE A 54 -30.53 -1.69 -7.62
C ILE A 54 -30.61 -2.81 -8.66
N GLN A 55 -31.02 -2.51 -9.89
CA GLN A 55 -31.05 -3.50 -10.97
C GLN A 55 -29.66 -3.94 -11.41
N GLU A 56 -28.66 -3.06 -11.29
CA GLU A 56 -27.26 -3.33 -11.61
C GLU A 56 -26.49 -4.00 -10.46
N ASP A 57 -27.16 -4.37 -9.36
CA ASP A 57 -26.56 -4.92 -8.12
C ASP A 57 -25.37 -4.10 -7.55
N THR A 58 -25.19 -2.86 -8.03
CA THR A 58 -24.12 -1.93 -7.61
C THR A 58 -24.65 -0.93 -6.57
N TRP A 59 -25.84 -1.19 -6.06
CA TRP A 59 -26.50 -0.33 -5.10
C TRP A 59 -25.81 -0.37 -3.73
N SER A 60 -25.56 0.81 -3.18
CA SER A 60 -24.98 0.99 -1.85
C SER A 60 -25.76 2.09 -1.13
N PRO A 61 -26.03 1.95 0.19
CA PRO A 61 -26.81 2.93 0.93
C PRO A 61 -26.29 4.36 0.75
N THR A 62 -27.17 5.33 0.57
CA THR A 62 -26.80 6.74 0.35
C THR A 62 -25.88 7.30 1.45
N ARG A 63 -26.03 6.81 2.70
CA ARG A 63 -25.15 7.14 3.83
C ARG A 63 -23.73 6.58 3.64
N SER A 64 -23.63 5.33 3.20
CA SER A 64 -22.36 4.66 2.87
C SER A 64 -21.69 5.32 1.67
N ARG A 65 -22.46 5.74 0.66
CA ARG A 65 -21.95 6.51 -0.49
C ARG A 65 -21.40 7.87 -0.07
N ARG A 66 -22.08 8.60 0.83
CA ARG A 66 -21.56 9.86 1.41
C ARG A 66 -20.30 9.67 2.23
N ALA A 67 -20.27 8.65 3.09
CA ALA A 67 -19.07 8.32 3.86
C ALA A 67 -17.91 7.90 2.96
N LYS A 68 -18.19 7.21 1.84
CA LYS A 68 -17.20 6.86 0.83
C LYS A 68 -16.68 8.09 0.11
N VAL A 69 -17.56 8.99 -0.35
CA VAL A 69 -17.19 10.26 -1.00
C VAL A 69 -16.41 11.18 -0.07
N ALA A 70 -16.81 11.29 1.20
CA ALA A 70 -16.09 12.07 2.20
C ALA A 70 -14.68 11.50 2.45
N ARG A 71 -14.55 10.17 2.55
CA ARG A 71 -13.25 9.49 2.67
C ARG A 71 -12.39 9.56 1.40
N THR A 72 -13.00 9.59 0.21
CA THR A 72 -12.24 9.76 -1.06
C THR A 72 -11.84 11.20 -1.34
N ALA A 73 -12.58 12.16 -0.79
CA ALA A 73 -12.24 13.58 -0.81
C ALA A 73 -11.25 13.96 0.30
N GLU A 74 -10.90 13.02 1.19
CA GLU A 74 -9.90 13.26 2.22
C GLU A 74 -8.54 13.50 1.56
N ALA A 75 -7.89 14.57 1.99
CA ALA A 75 -6.57 14.94 1.52
C ALA A 75 -5.54 13.89 1.99
N PHE A 76 -4.51 13.65 1.19
CA PHE A 76 -3.51 12.63 1.49
C PHE A 76 -2.73 12.94 2.78
N GLY A 77 -2.48 14.21 3.11
CA GLY A 77 -1.79 14.62 4.34
C GLY A 77 -2.40 14.06 5.63
N PRO A 78 -3.66 14.41 5.97
CA PRO A 78 -4.32 13.91 7.18
C PRO A 78 -4.46 12.39 7.18
N TYR A 79 -4.76 11.77 6.03
CA TYR A 79 -4.83 10.31 5.91
C TYR A 79 -3.48 9.65 6.24
N ALA A 80 -2.38 10.16 5.70
CA ALA A 80 -1.04 9.60 5.94
C ALA A 80 -0.58 9.78 7.39
N GLY A 81 -0.96 10.88 8.04
CA GLY A 81 -0.73 11.11 9.47
C GLY A 81 -1.53 10.15 10.37
N ALA A 82 -2.81 9.93 10.06
CA ALA A 82 -3.65 8.94 10.74
C ALA A 82 -3.09 7.52 10.55
N TRP A 83 -2.68 7.17 9.34
CA TRP A 83 -2.06 5.89 9.00
C TRP A 83 -0.79 5.61 9.82
N LEU A 84 0.07 6.61 9.99
CA LEU A 84 1.30 6.46 10.78
C LEU A 84 1.01 6.30 12.29
N SER A 85 -0.06 6.93 12.77
CA SER A 85 -0.47 6.89 14.17
C SER A 85 -1.13 5.56 14.56
N GLN A 86 -1.93 4.99 13.67
CA GLN A 86 -2.62 3.71 13.89
C GLN A 86 -1.67 2.50 13.85
N ARG A 87 -0.52 2.64 13.18
CA ARG A 87 0.40 1.52 12.98
C ARG A 87 1.38 1.38 14.14
N ASP A 88 1.45 0.19 14.73
CA ASP A 88 2.46 -0.13 15.73
C ASP A 88 3.80 -0.49 15.07
N VAL A 89 4.75 0.45 15.15
CA VAL A 89 6.09 0.33 14.59
C VAL A 89 7.11 0.83 15.60
N LYS A 90 8.31 0.24 15.56
CA LYS A 90 9.42 0.68 16.42
C LYS A 90 9.62 2.20 16.32
N PRO A 91 9.86 2.91 17.43
CA PRO A 91 9.97 4.38 17.43
C PRO A 91 10.96 4.94 16.41
N ARG A 92 12.10 4.24 16.23
CA ARG A 92 13.13 4.60 15.23
C ARG A 92 12.60 4.57 13.80
N THR A 93 11.78 3.57 13.47
CA THR A 93 11.17 3.44 12.13
C THR A 93 10.07 4.47 11.94
N ARG A 94 9.27 4.75 12.97
CA ARG A 94 8.25 5.82 12.93
C ARG A 94 8.88 7.18 12.61
N ALA A 95 9.96 7.53 13.30
CA ALA A 95 10.70 8.77 13.05
C ALA A 95 11.27 8.84 11.62
N LEU A 96 11.75 7.71 11.08
CA LEU A 96 12.23 7.63 9.71
C LEU A 96 11.10 7.86 8.69
N TYR A 97 9.93 7.24 8.89
CA TYR A 97 8.77 7.46 8.03
C TYR A 97 8.25 8.89 8.10
N GLN A 98 8.19 9.47 9.30
CA GLN A 98 7.78 10.85 9.49
C GLN A 98 8.69 11.82 8.72
N ARG A 99 10.03 11.66 8.83
CA ARG A 99 10.98 12.48 8.06
C ARG A 99 10.84 12.34 6.55
N LEU A 100 10.58 11.12 6.06
CA LEU A 100 10.34 10.89 4.64
C LEU A 100 9.05 11.56 4.18
N LEU A 101 8.00 11.47 5.00
CA LEU A 101 6.69 12.04 4.72
C LEU A 101 6.75 13.57 4.67
N GLU A 102 7.34 14.20 5.67
CA GLU A 102 7.50 15.67 5.75
C GLU A 102 8.36 16.22 4.61
N ARG A 103 9.46 15.54 4.25
CA ARG A 103 10.42 16.08 3.28
C ARG A 103 10.05 15.83 1.82
N PHE A 104 9.36 14.72 1.53
CA PHE A 104 9.13 14.29 0.14
C PHE A 104 7.67 14.21 -0.27
N LEU A 105 6.76 13.91 0.67
CA LEU A 105 5.36 13.64 0.34
C LEU A 105 4.47 14.83 0.62
N LEU A 106 4.58 15.48 1.77
CA LEU A 106 3.75 16.64 2.11
C LEU A 106 3.87 17.81 1.13
N PRO A 107 5.06 18.20 0.62
CA PRO A 107 5.17 19.36 -0.26
C PRO A 107 4.32 19.27 -1.54
N GLU A 108 4.09 18.06 -2.04
CA GLU A 108 3.37 17.83 -3.31
C GLU A 108 1.96 17.27 -3.09
N PHE A 109 1.79 16.38 -2.10
CA PHE A 109 0.57 15.60 -1.94
C PHE A 109 -0.31 16.04 -0.77
N GLU A 110 0.13 16.94 0.10
CA GLU A 110 -0.62 17.26 1.34
C GLU A 110 -2.10 17.59 1.10
N GLN A 111 -2.39 18.43 0.10
CA GLN A 111 -3.75 18.88 -0.24
C GLN A 111 -4.41 18.06 -1.36
N VAL A 112 -3.69 17.10 -1.95
CA VAL A 112 -4.21 16.29 -3.05
C VAL A 112 -5.16 15.24 -2.47
N ALA A 113 -6.38 15.18 -3.00
CA ALA A 113 -7.33 14.14 -2.60
C ALA A 113 -6.82 12.76 -3.04
N LEU A 114 -7.02 11.73 -2.21
CA LEU A 114 -6.55 10.37 -2.50
C LEU A 114 -6.96 9.88 -3.89
N ARG A 115 -8.19 10.19 -4.32
CA ARG A 115 -8.74 9.83 -5.64
C ARG A 115 -8.02 10.44 -6.84
N ASP A 116 -7.40 11.61 -6.65
CA ASP A 116 -6.77 12.39 -7.73
C ASP A 116 -5.29 11.98 -7.92
N ILE A 117 -4.77 11.09 -7.06
CA ILE A 117 -3.43 10.53 -7.19
C ILE A 117 -3.42 9.49 -8.31
N THR A 118 -3.11 9.96 -9.52
CA THR A 118 -2.96 9.11 -10.70
C THR A 118 -1.52 8.57 -10.83
N PRO A 119 -1.31 7.45 -11.56
CA PRO A 119 0.03 6.96 -11.87
C PRO A 119 0.90 7.97 -12.62
N ALA A 120 0.29 8.92 -13.34
CA ALA A 120 1.01 9.99 -14.04
C ALA A 120 1.64 10.97 -13.04
N VAL A 121 0.87 11.41 -12.04
CA VAL A 121 1.36 12.30 -10.96
C VAL A 121 2.49 11.64 -10.18
N VAL A 122 2.32 10.37 -9.79
CA VAL A 122 3.38 9.62 -9.07
C VAL A 122 4.67 9.50 -9.89
N ARG A 123 4.57 9.25 -11.21
CA ARG A 123 5.73 9.19 -12.09
C ARG A 123 6.43 10.55 -12.23
N GLY A 124 5.66 11.63 -12.39
CA GLY A 124 6.19 12.99 -12.45
C GLY A 124 6.92 13.38 -11.17
N TRP A 125 6.29 13.15 -10.02
CA TRP A 125 6.91 13.37 -8.71
C TRP A 125 8.20 12.55 -8.53
N HIS A 126 8.17 11.25 -8.86
CA HIS A 126 9.35 10.39 -8.71
C HIS A 126 10.50 10.78 -9.64
N ALA A 127 10.21 11.38 -10.80
CA ALA A 127 11.20 11.92 -11.71
C ALA A 127 11.82 13.24 -11.21
N GLY A 128 11.07 14.04 -10.43
CA GLY A 128 11.56 15.28 -9.80
C GLY A 128 12.45 15.07 -8.58
N LEU A 129 12.56 13.84 -8.06
CA LEU A 129 13.42 13.52 -6.92
C LEU A 129 14.89 13.44 -7.32
N ASP A 130 15.76 13.87 -6.41
CA ASP A 130 17.22 13.89 -6.57
C ASP A 130 17.76 12.51 -7.02
N PRO A 131 18.31 12.40 -8.25
CA PRO A 131 18.82 11.14 -8.80
C PRO A 131 20.09 10.65 -8.07
N HIS A 132 20.81 11.52 -7.35
CA HIS A 132 22.04 11.16 -6.64
C HIS A 132 21.79 10.44 -5.30
N ARG A 133 20.52 10.33 -4.86
CA ARG A 133 20.14 9.62 -3.63
C ARG A 133 19.15 8.47 -3.89
N PRO A 134 19.58 7.39 -4.57
CA PRO A 134 18.68 6.31 -4.99
C PRO A 134 18.02 5.59 -3.81
N THR A 135 18.73 5.38 -2.71
CA THR A 135 18.20 4.71 -1.51
C THR A 135 17.07 5.50 -0.85
N GLN A 136 17.24 6.82 -0.73
CA GLN A 136 16.21 7.71 -0.16
C GLN A 136 14.98 7.77 -1.07
N ARG A 137 15.20 7.85 -2.39
CA ARG A 137 14.13 7.80 -3.40
C ARG A 137 13.32 6.50 -3.31
N ALA A 138 14.01 5.37 -3.20
CA ALA A 138 13.38 4.05 -3.05
C ALA A 138 12.56 3.96 -1.75
N HIS A 139 13.09 4.47 -0.64
CA HIS A 139 12.35 4.49 0.64
C HIS A 139 11.10 5.39 0.60
N ALA A 140 11.19 6.57 -0.02
CA ALA A 140 10.05 7.47 -0.20
C ALA A 140 8.96 6.82 -1.07
N TYR A 141 9.34 6.21 -2.19
CA TYR A 141 8.41 5.49 -3.07
C TYR A 141 7.78 4.28 -2.37
N ALA A 142 8.57 3.50 -1.63
CA ALA A 142 8.06 2.36 -0.86
C ALA A 142 7.05 2.78 0.21
N LEU A 143 7.31 3.90 0.90
CA LEU A 143 6.39 4.47 1.88
C LEU A 143 5.06 4.87 1.22
N LEU A 144 5.11 5.66 0.14
CA LEU A 144 3.92 6.04 -0.62
C LEU A 144 3.12 4.83 -1.10
N ARG A 145 3.80 3.83 -1.67
CA ARG A 145 3.16 2.58 -2.11
C ARG A 145 2.44 1.87 -0.95
N SER A 146 3.03 1.87 0.24
CA SER A 146 2.44 1.22 1.42
C SER A 146 1.20 1.96 1.94
N ILE A 147 1.21 3.30 1.95
CA ILE A 147 0.06 4.13 2.34
C ILE A 147 -1.10 3.91 1.37
N LEU A 148 -0.83 3.99 0.06
CA LEU A 148 -1.86 3.78 -0.97
C LEU A 148 -2.35 2.32 -1.02
N ALA A 149 -1.53 1.34 -0.63
CA ALA A 149 -1.98 -0.03 -0.48
C ALA A 149 -2.99 -0.19 0.66
N THR A 150 -2.78 0.50 1.78
CA THR A 150 -3.77 0.55 2.87
C THR A 150 -5.04 1.28 2.42
N ALA A 151 -4.93 2.37 1.67
CA ALA A 151 -6.10 3.07 1.12
C ALA A 151 -6.94 2.20 0.17
N VAL A 152 -6.31 1.25 -0.53
CA VAL A 152 -7.02 0.24 -1.34
C VAL A 152 -7.68 -0.80 -0.44
N ALA A 153 -7.01 -1.24 0.63
CA ALA A 153 -7.59 -2.16 1.60
C ALA A 153 -8.79 -1.56 2.35
N ASP A 154 -8.79 -0.24 2.58
CA ASP A 154 -9.89 0.54 3.16
C ASP A 154 -11.02 0.82 2.15
N GLU A 155 -10.93 0.30 0.93
CA GLU A 155 -11.85 0.51 -0.21
C GLU A 155 -12.06 1.98 -0.60
N ILE A 156 -11.12 2.85 -0.22
CA ILE A 156 -11.11 4.27 -0.61
C ILE A 156 -10.67 4.37 -2.07
N LEU A 157 -9.63 3.61 -2.45
CA LEU A 157 -9.14 3.53 -3.82
C LEU A 157 -9.48 2.19 -4.47
N ALA A 158 -9.88 2.21 -5.74
CA ALA A 158 -10.16 0.99 -6.50
C ALA A 158 -8.89 0.20 -6.86
N ALA A 159 -7.77 0.89 -7.07
CA ALA A 159 -6.50 0.26 -7.39
C ALA A 159 -5.33 1.14 -6.96
N ASN A 160 -4.22 0.50 -6.60
CA ASN A 160 -3.00 1.22 -6.21
C ASN A 160 -2.34 1.83 -7.47
N PRO A 161 -2.10 3.15 -7.51
CA PRO A 161 -1.47 3.83 -8.64
C PRO A 161 0.06 3.64 -8.69
N CYS A 162 0.70 3.20 -7.59
CA CYS A 162 2.13 2.90 -7.50
C CYS A 162 2.47 1.52 -8.09
N ARG A 163 2.21 1.35 -9.39
CA ARG A 163 2.59 0.17 -10.19
C ARG A 163 3.84 0.41 -11.03
N VAL A 164 4.75 1.28 -10.59
CA VAL A 164 6.06 1.36 -11.25
C VAL A 164 6.72 0.01 -11.01
N ARG A 165 6.75 -0.80 -12.07
CA ARG A 165 7.56 -2.01 -12.14
C ARG A 165 8.97 -1.53 -11.83
N ALA A 166 9.52 -1.92 -10.67
CA ALA A 166 10.94 -1.76 -10.45
C ALA A 166 11.61 -2.30 -11.72
N PRO A 167 12.60 -1.58 -12.31
CA PRO A 167 13.44 -2.22 -13.31
C PRO A 167 13.83 -3.55 -12.69
N GLY A 168 13.55 -4.64 -13.40
CA GLY A 168 13.91 -5.96 -12.89
C GLY A 168 15.38 -5.91 -12.45
N PRO A 169 15.78 -6.70 -11.44
CA PRO A 169 17.21 -6.82 -11.16
C PRO A 169 17.93 -6.96 -12.50
N PRO A 170 19.03 -6.20 -12.74
CA PRO A 170 19.78 -6.35 -13.98
C PRO A 170 19.99 -7.85 -14.19
N PRO A 171 19.81 -8.37 -15.42
CA PRO A 171 19.97 -9.80 -15.66
C PRO A 171 21.25 -10.23 -14.95
N GLY A 172 21.10 -11.10 -13.95
CA GLY A 172 22.25 -11.66 -13.26
C GLY A 172 23.19 -12.20 -14.33
N PRO A 173 24.52 -12.12 -14.14
CA PRO A 173 25.46 -12.53 -15.17
C PRO A 173 25.00 -13.87 -15.75
N ALA A 174 24.71 -13.88 -17.06
CA ALA A 174 24.16 -15.03 -17.75
C ALA A 174 25.07 -16.23 -17.46
N GLY A 175 24.56 -17.18 -16.67
CA GLY A 175 25.22 -18.43 -16.36
C GLY A 175 26.70 -18.31 -16.01
N SER A 176 27.04 -17.87 -14.80
CA SER A 176 28.19 -18.51 -14.16
C SER A 176 27.77 -19.97 -13.93
N ASN A 177 28.10 -20.84 -14.88
CA ASN A 177 28.09 -22.28 -14.71
C ASN A 177 29.17 -22.64 -13.68
N GLN A 178 28.95 -22.26 -12.42
CA GLN A 178 29.69 -22.78 -11.29
C GLN A 178 29.03 -24.11 -10.95
N PRO A 179 29.70 -25.26 -11.16
CA PRO A 179 29.15 -26.53 -10.73
C PRO A 179 28.98 -26.52 -9.21
N PRO A 180 27.93 -27.16 -8.68
CA PRO A 180 27.72 -27.26 -7.25
C PRO A 180 28.86 -28.13 -6.71
N TRP A 181 29.61 -27.62 -5.73
CA TRP A 181 30.62 -28.37 -4.99
C TRP A 181 31.53 -29.26 -5.85
N THR A 182 32.50 -28.72 -6.60
CA THR A 182 33.71 -29.54 -6.82
C THR A 182 34.51 -29.53 -5.53
N SER A 183 34.06 -30.33 -4.57
CA SER A 183 34.97 -31.08 -3.70
C SER A 183 35.92 -31.82 -4.65
N SER A 184 37.10 -31.27 -4.92
CA SER A 184 38.15 -32.02 -5.59
C SER A 184 38.68 -33.04 -4.57
N PRO A 185 38.36 -34.34 -4.67
CA PRO A 185 38.82 -35.32 -3.70
C PRO A 185 40.10 -35.95 -4.27
N SER A 186 41.18 -35.18 -4.44
CA SER A 186 42.45 -35.74 -4.92
C SER A 186 43.62 -34.76 -4.86
N SER A 187 44.16 -34.54 -3.65
CA SER A 187 45.62 -34.50 -3.51
C SER A 187 46.09 -35.01 -2.14
N TRP A 188 45.41 -36.02 -1.59
CA TRP A 188 46.12 -36.94 -0.70
C TRP A 188 46.94 -37.86 -1.62
N ARG A 189 48.15 -37.39 -1.91
CA ARG A 189 49.20 -38.19 -2.51
C ARG A 189 49.51 -39.29 -1.52
N THR A 190 49.15 -40.53 -1.84
CA THR A 190 49.50 -41.71 -1.07
C THR A 190 51.03 -41.80 -0.98
N CYS A 191 51.58 -41.70 0.22
CA CYS A 191 52.98 -42.04 0.45
C CYS A 191 53.15 -43.54 0.22
N PRO A 192 54.10 -44.01 -0.61
CA PRO A 192 54.51 -45.40 -0.56
C PRO A 192 55.26 -45.58 0.77
N THR A 193 54.70 -46.46 1.58
CA THR A 193 55.30 -47.22 2.69
C THR A 193 56.77 -46.92 3.00
N GLY A 194 57.03 -46.35 4.19
CA GLY A 194 58.38 -46.35 4.76
C GLY A 194 58.67 -45.23 5.77
N THR A 195 58.45 -45.53 7.06
CA THR A 195 59.26 -45.03 8.20
C THR A 195 59.12 -43.55 8.65
N ARG A 196 58.19 -43.31 9.60
CA ARG A 196 58.24 -42.45 10.82
C ARG A 196 58.69 -40.95 10.75
N PRO A 197 58.34 -40.12 11.78
CA PRO A 197 57.79 -38.78 11.57
C PRO A 197 58.75 -37.66 11.96
N TRP A 198 58.99 -36.67 11.09
CA TRP A 198 59.63 -35.41 11.47
C TRP A 198 58.77 -34.22 11.05
N SER A 199 58.46 -33.41 12.05
CA SER A 199 57.87 -32.09 11.99
C SER A 199 58.66 -31.16 11.08
N CYS A 200 57.97 -30.39 10.24
CA CYS A 200 58.50 -29.15 9.69
C CYS A 200 57.50 -28.03 9.96
N SER A 201 57.81 -27.24 10.98
CA SER A 201 57.30 -25.88 11.15
C SER A 201 57.66 -25.07 9.90
N VAL A 202 56.68 -24.38 9.32
CA VAL A 202 56.96 -23.17 8.54
C VAL A 202 55.98 -22.07 8.98
N PRO A 203 56.46 -20.84 9.23
CA PRO A 203 55.75 -19.81 9.98
C PRO A 203 55.03 -18.81 9.07
N GLY A 204 54.03 -18.12 9.63
CA GLY A 204 53.66 -16.78 9.19
C GLY A 204 52.40 -16.67 8.34
N ALA A 205 51.23 -16.86 8.97
CA ALA A 205 50.00 -16.23 8.50
C ALA A 205 49.49 -15.30 9.60
N GLY A 206 49.55 -13.99 9.34
CA GLY A 206 49.00 -12.97 10.20
C GLY A 206 47.49 -13.15 10.34
N CYS A 207 47.06 -13.54 11.54
CA CYS A 207 45.66 -13.56 11.92
C CYS A 207 45.13 -12.14 12.07
N GLY A 208 44.40 -11.65 11.05
CA GLY A 208 43.46 -10.55 11.20
C GLY A 208 42.36 -10.95 12.18
N SER A 209 42.17 -10.10 13.18
CA SER A 209 41.27 -10.27 14.33
C SER A 209 39.81 -10.54 13.95
N GLY A 210 39.44 -11.82 13.91
CA GLY A 210 38.08 -12.31 14.01
C GLY A 210 37.71 -12.51 15.47
N ARG A 211 36.75 -11.70 15.94
CA ARG A 211 36.09 -11.77 17.26
C ARG A 211 35.61 -13.19 17.56
N TRP A 212 36.15 -13.83 18.60
CA TRP A 212 35.68 -15.12 19.11
C TRP A 212 34.51 -14.91 20.11
N PRO A 213 33.45 -15.74 20.09
CA PRO A 213 32.40 -15.74 21.12
C PRO A 213 32.92 -16.35 22.43
N SER A 214 32.61 -15.69 23.56
CA SER A 214 32.97 -16.10 24.92
C SER A 214 32.19 -17.34 25.36
N TRP A 215 32.86 -18.47 25.55
CA TRP A 215 32.28 -19.64 26.23
C TRP A 215 33.23 -20.11 27.33
N ALA A 216 32.73 -19.97 28.57
CA ALA A 216 32.98 -20.75 29.79
C ALA A 216 34.43 -20.99 30.27
N ALA A 217 34.77 -20.32 31.38
CA ALA A 217 35.83 -20.74 32.30
C ALA A 217 35.24 -21.71 33.36
N PRO A 218 35.90 -22.84 33.68
CA PRO A 218 35.63 -23.59 34.90
C PRO A 218 36.59 -23.11 36.01
N THR A 219 36.00 -22.63 37.11
CA THR A 219 36.66 -22.44 38.40
C THR A 219 36.97 -23.80 39.03
N TRP A 220 38.22 -24.04 39.42
CA TRP A 220 38.60 -25.17 40.27
C TRP A 220 38.75 -24.69 41.72
N THR A 221 38.16 -25.45 42.64
CA THR A 221 38.58 -25.62 44.04
C THR A 221 38.75 -27.10 44.29
#